data_AF-A0A1D8SB17-F1
#
_entry.id   AF-A0A1D8SB17-F1
#
_cell.length_a   1.000
_cell.length_b   1.000
_cell.length_c   1.000
_cell.angle_alpha   90.00
_cell.angle_beta   90.00
_cell.angle_gamma   90.00
#
_symmetry.space_group_name_H-M   'P 1'
#
loop_
_entity.id
_entity.type
_entity.pdbx_description
1 polymer ?
#
loop_
_entity_poly.entity_id
_entity_poly.type
_entity_poly.pdbx_seq_one_letter_code
_entity_poly.pdbx_strand_id
1 'polypeptide(L)'
;MARTIIYTYKNQEKTLTFSYEKHHNIHEAVAEAEGIDLTEFLKMEMQLEAISDTKSVRNFRDNHFKKLGFGIITLQPKENFGVGKKPKATR
;
A
#
# COMPACT_ATOMS: atom_id res chain seq x y z
N MET A 1 -4.85 8.76 13.62
CA MET A 1 -4.86 7.32 14.01
C MET A 1 -3.92 6.56 13.10
N ALA A 2 -2.86 5.97 13.65
CA ALA A 2 -1.93 5.15 12.88
C ALA A 2 -2.52 3.76 12.58
N ARG A 3 -2.34 3.28 11.35
CA ARG A 3 -2.64 1.91 10.92
C ARG A 3 -1.34 1.24 10.47
N THR A 4 -1.26 -0.07 10.58
CA THR A 4 -0.13 -0.82 10.01
C THR A 4 -0.48 -1.21 8.57
N ILE A 5 0.45 -1.01 7.64
CA ILE A 5 0.40 -1.54 6.27
C ILE A 5 1.27 -2.79 6.25
N ILE A 6 0.82 -3.84 5.58
CA ILE A 6 1.61 -5.01 5.23
C ILE A 6 1.85 -4.94 3.73
N TYR A 7 3.11 -5.02 3.31
CA TYR A 7 3.47 -5.02 1.90
C TYR A 7 4.58 -6.00 1.59
N THR A 8 4.57 -6.54 0.38
CA THR A 8 5.70 -7.32 -0.13
C THR A 8 6.58 -6.43 -1.00
N TYR A 9 7.88 -6.38 -0.72
CA TYR A 9 8.86 -5.70 -1.56
C TYR A 9 10.03 -6.64 -1.87
N LYS A 10 10.35 -6.85 -3.15
CA LYS A 10 11.43 -7.75 -3.59
C LYS A 10 11.37 -9.16 -2.95
N ASN A 11 10.17 -9.73 -2.82
CA ASN A 11 9.90 -11.02 -2.14
C ASN A 11 10.11 -11.01 -0.62
N GLN A 12 10.21 -9.84 0.01
CA GLN A 12 10.26 -9.70 1.46
C GLN A 12 8.96 -9.08 1.95
N GLU A 13 8.30 -9.74 2.89
CA GLU A 13 7.15 -9.17 3.59
C GLU A 13 7.66 -8.16 4.62
N LYS A 14 7.09 -6.96 4.57
CA LYS A 14 7.43 -5.84 5.44
C LYS A 14 6.16 -5.24 6.01
N THR A 15 6.30 -4.63 7.18
CA THR A 15 5.21 -3.89 7.81
C THR A 15 5.65 -2.44 8.05
N LEU A 16 4.74 -1.51 7.74
CA LEU A 16 4.99 -0.08 7.89
C LEU A 16 3.89 0.55 8.73
N THR A 17 4.27 1.42 9.66
CA THR A 17 3.30 2.22 10.40
C THR A 17 2.91 3.44 9.56
N PHE A 18 1.64 3.48 9.17
CA PHE A 18 1.04 4.50 8.33
C PHE A 18 0.12 5.41 9.13
N SER A 19 0.16 6.72 8.86
CA SER A 19 -0.77 7.67 9.46
C SER A 19 -1.34 8.58 8.38
N TYR A 20 -2.68 8.68 8.32
CA TYR A 20 -3.39 9.56 7.39
C TYR A 20 -3.08 11.06 7.58
N GLU A 21 -2.46 11.44 8.69
CA GLU A 21 -1.98 12.81 8.94
C GLU A 21 -0.73 13.16 8.13
N LYS A 22 0.08 12.15 7.76
CA LYS A 22 1.33 12.35 7.01
C LYS A 22 1.22 11.96 5.54
N HIS A 23 0.41 10.95 5.24
CA HIS A 23 0.29 10.40 3.89
C HIS A 23 -1.17 10.28 3.49
N HIS A 24 -1.47 10.69 2.26
CA HIS A 24 -2.82 10.60 1.70
C HIS A 24 -3.18 9.16 1.32
N ASN A 25 -2.18 8.34 0.98
CA ASN A 25 -2.36 6.98 0.49
C ASN A 25 -1.31 6.00 1.04
N ILE A 26 -1.69 4.72 1.15
CA ILE A 26 -0.78 3.65 1.61
C ILE A 26 0.41 3.44 0.67
N HIS A 27 0.18 3.65 -0.63
CA HIS A 27 1.19 3.51 -1.67
C HIS A 27 2.31 4.55 -1.55
N GLU A 28 1.95 5.78 -1.17
CA GLU A 28 2.89 6.86 -0.93
C GLU A 28 3.77 6.54 0.27
N ALA A 29 3.16 6.07 1.36
CA ALA A 29 3.90 5.70 2.55
C ALA A 29 4.88 4.55 2.32
N VAL A 30 4.48 3.48 1.62
CA VAL A 30 5.40 2.35 1.34
C VAL A 30 6.50 2.73 0.37
N ALA A 31 6.25 3.65 -0.57
CA ALA A 31 7.29 4.14 -1.45
C ALA A 31 8.28 5.03 -0.70
N GLU A 32 7.81 5.98 0.10
CA GLU A 32 8.67 6.83 0.93
C GLU A 32 9.51 6.00 1.91
N ALA A 33 8.92 4.97 2.53
CA ALA A 33 9.62 4.08 3.45
C ALA A 33 10.74 3.27 2.77
N GLU A 34 10.58 2.91 1.50
CA GLU A 34 11.63 2.24 0.71
C GLU A 34 12.56 3.24 0.00
N GLY A 35 12.33 4.56 0.15
CA GLY A 35 13.12 5.61 -0.52
C GLY A 35 12.87 5.71 -2.03
N ILE A 36 11.67 5.34 -2.47
CA ILE A 36 11.26 5.39 -3.88
C ILE A 36 10.55 6.71 -4.14
N ASP A 37 11.06 7.46 -5.12
CA ASP A 37 10.45 8.70 -5.58
C ASP A 37 9.17 8.41 -6.38
N LEU A 38 8.05 8.94 -5.91
CA LEU A 38 6.77 8.88 -6.61
C LEU A 38 6.42 10.19 -7.32
N THR A 39 7.33 11.17 -7.37
CA THR A 39 7.05 12.48 -7.95
C THR A 39 6.70 12.36 -9.42
N GLU A 40 7.46 11.56 -10.16
CA GLU A 40 7.15 11.25 -11.56
C GLU A 40 5.84 10.46 -11.72
N PHE A 41 5.61 9.51 -10.81
CA PHE A 41 4.38 8.73 -10.80
C PHE A 41 3.14 9.60 -10.58
N LEU A 42 3.14 10.48 -9.58
CA LEU A 42 2.03 11.39 -9.25
C LEU A 42 1.75 12.35 -10.41
N LYS A 43 2.80 12.85 -11.05
CA LYS A 43 2.65 13.72 -12.23
C LYS A 43 1.98 12.99 -13.38
N MET A 44 2.40 11.73 -13.65
CA MET A 44 1.76 10.91 -14.67
C MET A 44 0.34 10.49 -14.28
N GLU A 45 0.09 10.13 -13.02
CA GLU A 45 -1.21 9.72 -12.51
C GLU A 45 -2.23 10.85 -12.68
N MET A 46 -1.87 12.07 -12.29
CA MET A 46 -2.72 13.26 -12.46
C MET A 46 -3.07 13.52 -13.94
N GLN A 47 -2.10 13.36 -14.85
CA GLN A 47 -2.37 13.48 -16.28
C GLN A 47 -3.27 12.36 -16.78
N LEU A 48 -3.07 11.13 -16.30
CA LEU A 48 -3.85 9.97 -16.69
C LEU A 48 -5.29 10.04 -16.18
N GLU A 49 -5.51 10.54 -14.95
CA GLU A 49 -6.83 10.82 -14.39
C GLU A 49 -7.59 11.87 -15.19
N ALA A 50 -6.90 12.86 -15.74
CA ALA A 50 -7.52 13.90 -16.56
C ALA A 50 -7.95 13.41 -17.96
N ILE A 51 -7.31 12.36 -18.49
CA ILE A 51 -7.55 11.87 -19.87
C ILE A 51 -8.18 10.48 -19.97
N SER A 52 -8.17 9.69 -18.89
CA SER A 52 -8.51 8.26 -18.92
C SER A 52 -9.56 7.87 -17.89
N ASP A 53 -10.24 6.76 -18.15
CA ASP A 53 -11.08 6.07 -17.17
C ASP A 53 -10.32 5.64 -15.91
N THR A 54 -11.04 5.62 -14.78
CA THR A 54 -10.54 5.19 -13.46
C THR A 54 -9.89 3.80 -13.48
N LYS A 55 -10.32 2.92 -14.40
CA LYS A 55 -9.73 1.58 -14.58
C LYS A 55 -8.29 1.66 -15.10
N SER A 56 -8.00 2.58 -16.02
CA SER A 56 -6.67 2.77 -16.60
C SER A 56 -5.69 3.33 -15.57
N VAL A 57 -6.15 4.29 -14.76
CA VAL A 57 -5.39 4.87 -13.64
C VAL A 57 -4.99 3.78 -12.64
N ARG A 58 -5.95 2.93 -12.23
CA ARG A 58 -5.66 1.81 -11.33
C ARG A 58 -4.66 0.83 -11.93
N ASN A 59 -4.82 0.47 -13.20
CA ASN A 59 -3.91 -0.47 -13.85
C ASN A 59 -2.50 0.12 -14.04
N PHE A 60 -2.39 1.42 -14.31
CA PHE A 60 -1.10 2.12 -14.38
C PHE A 60 -0.39 2.10 -13.03
N ARG A 61 -1.11 2.43 -11.95
CA ARG A 61 -0.61 2.33 -10.57
C ARG A 61 -0.11 0.93 -10.27
N ASP A 62 -0.93 -0.09 -10.47
CA ASP A 62 -0.55 -1.48 -10.18
C ASP A 62 0.71 -1.89 -10.96
N ASN A 63 0.80 -1.55 -12.25
CA ASN A 63 1.98 -1.84 -13.07
C ASN A 63 3.22 -1.07 -12.63
N HIS A 64 3.10 0.19 -12.24
CA HIS A 64 4.23 1.00 -11.78
C HIS A 64 4.81 0.42 -10.49
N PHE A 65 3.96 0.14 -9.50
CA PHE A 65 4.38 -0.48 -8.24
C PHE A 65 4.96 -1.88 -8.46
N LYS A 66 4.39 -2.67 -9.36
CA LYS A 66 4.94 -3.98 -9.74
C LYS A 66 6.33 -3.88 -10.36
N LYS A 67 6.58 -2.88 -11.22
CA LYS A 67 7.92 -2.62 -11.80
C LYS A 67 8.96 -2.24 -10.76
N LEU A 68 8.55 -1.51 -9.73
CA LEU A 68 9.40 -1.13 -8.60
C LEU A 68 9.74 -2.33 -7.69
N GLY A 69 9.06 -3.46 -7.86
CA GLY A 69 9.23 -4.66 -7.04
C GLY A 69 8.29 -4.73 -5.84
N PHE A 70 7.29 -3.86 -5.79
CA PHE A 70 6.18 -4.01 -4.86
C PHE A 70 5.23 -5.11 -5.36
N GLY A 71 4.87 -6.00 -4.44
CA GLY A 71 3.83 -7.00 -4.63
C GLY A 71 2.52 -6.54 -4.02
N ILE A 72 1.96 -7.38 -3.16
CA ILE A 72 0.70 -7.11 -2.48
C ILE A 72 0.94 -6.00 -1.45
N ILE A 73 0.14 -4.93 -1.51
CA ILE A 73 0.12 -3.84 -0.52
C ILE A 73 -1.29 -3.84 0.08
N THR A 74 -1.40 -4.12 1.37
CA THR A 74 -2.68 -4.14 2.07
C THR A 74 -2.57 -3.45 3.42
N LEU A 75 -3.63 -2.78 3.85
CA LEU A 75 -3.74 -2.37 5.23
C LEU A 75 -3.86 -3.62 6.09
N GLN A 76 -3.09 -3.69 7.18
CA GLN A 76 -3.26 -4.73 8.18
C GLN A 76 -4.74 -4.69 8.61
N PRO A 77 -5.50 -5.77 8.37
CA PRO A 77 -6.84 -5.84 8.90
C PRO A 77 -6.70 -5.70 10.41
N LYS A 78 -7.45 -4.78 10.99
CA LYS A 78 -7.68 -4.80 12.44
C LYS A 78 -8.19 -6.21 12.70
N GLU A 79 -7.48 -7.00 13.50
CA GLU A 79 -7.94 -8.34 13.86
C GLU A 79 -9.30 -8.19 14.55
N ASN A 80 -10.37 -8.23 13.76
CA ASN A 80 -11.70 -8.46 14.26
C ASN A 80 -11.68 -9.95 14.58
N PHE A 81 -11.22 -10.29 15.78
CA PHE A 81 -11.60 -11.53 16.42
C PHE A 81 -13.13 -11.48 16.53
N GLY A 82 -13.80 -11.97 15.48
CA GLY A 82 -15.23 -12.25 15.54
C GLY A 82 -15.46 -13.06 16.80
N VAL A 83 -16.40 -12.59 17.62
CA VAL A 83 -16.74 -13.12 18.95
C VAL A 83 -16.82 -14.66 18.86
N GLY A 84 -15.74 -15.36 19.24
CA GLY A 84 -15.68 -16.83 19.12
C GLY A 84 -14.34 -17.49 18.75
N LYS A 85 -13.33 -16.80 18.17
CA LYS A 85 -12.02 -17.44 17.93
C LYS A 85 -11.01 -17.10 19.03
N LYS A 86 -10.89 -17.99 20.02
CA LYS A 86 -9.80 -17.97 21.02
C LYS A 86 -8.45 -18.13 20.31
N PRO A 87 -7.40 -17.37 20.68
CA PRO A 87 -6.04 -17.70 20.27
C PRO A 87 -5.68 -19.09 20.80
N LYS A 88 -5.17 -19.97 19.94
CA LYS A 88 -4.59 -21.25 20.38
C LYS A 88 -3.43 -20.92 21.30
N ALA A 89 -3.55 -21.26 22.57
CA ALA A 89 -2.43 -21.27 23.49
C ALA A 89 -1.35 -22.21 22.92
N THR A 90 -0.24 -21.63 22.47
CA THR A 90 1.00 -22.37 22.25
C THR A 90 1.47 -22.87 23.61
N ARG A 91 1.77 -24.16 23.62
CA ARG A 91 1.95 -25.04 24.78
C ARG A 91 3.23 -24.76 25.55
#